data_AF-A0A4Q5R9B1-F1
#
_entry.id   AF-A0A4Q5R9B1-F1
#
_cell.length_a   1.000
_cell.length_b   1.000
_cell.length_c   1.000
_cell.angle_alpha   90.00
_cell.angle_beta   90.00
_cell.angle_gamma   90.00
#
_symmetry.space_group_name_H-M   'P 1'
#
loop_
_entity.id
_entity.type
_entity.pdbx_description
1 polymer ?
#
loop_
_entity_poly.entity_id
_entity_poly.type
_entity_poly.pdbx_seq_one_letter_code
_entity_poly.pdbx_strand_id
1 'polypeptide(L)'
;MDYAYEIRRQAEAAPRAALPAVVSAMWKAFGEGHLSEAEAEALSELIEARQGSPRSGANPPTITNAEIPGIASGLTGASRSRGGTRSRTDASMARRRRWAASGRLPPGLAARFTLAKQAVLAVIAVEVTKQGDCRLCHEHVAAAAGVSRSTVKMALRQAKALGLVTIEERRLARFRNDTNVVCIVSREWTAWLRLSRSSESSAIPRQSGGGVKSATRTNTPVSYPVNSQGRRPQKGCRMVEGDLTVKASSGMRTGRVRA
;
A
#
# COMPACT_ATOMS: atom_id res chain seq x y z
N MET A 1 -27.64 9.58 -54.06
CA MET A 1 -26.65 8.93 -53.19
C MET A 1 -27.44 8.10 -52.21
N ASP A 2 -27.34 6.79 -52.29
CA ASP A 2 -28.09 5.88 -51.41
C ASP A 2 -27.37 5.81 -50.05
N TYR A 3 -28.00 6.38 -49.02
CA TYR A 3 -27.44 6.49 -47.68
C TYR A 3 -27.31 5.13 -47.00
N ALA A 4 -28.24 4.20 -47.26
CA ALA A 4 -28.19 2.85 -46.72
C ALA A 4 -26.98 2.09 -47.26
N TYR A 5 -26.70 2.22 -48.56
CA TYR A 5 -25.54 1.61 -49.21
C TYR A 5 -24.21 2.12 -48.63
N GLU A 6 -24.07 3.43 -48.42
CA GLU A 6 -22.82 3.99 -47.90
C GLU A 6 -22.60 3.60 -46.42
N ILE A 7 -23.65 3.60 -45.59
CA ILE A 7 -23.54 3.16 -44.20
C ILE A 7 -23.18 1.68 -44.11
N ARG A 8 -23.76 0.84 -44.99
CA ARG A 8 -23.38 -0.57 -45.11
C ARG A 8 -21.91 -0.74 -45.49
N ARG A 9 -21.45 -0.02 -46.52
CA ARG A 9 -20.05 -0.03 -46.97
C ARG A 9 -19.10 0.37 -45.85
N GLN A 10 -19.44 1.39 -45.07
CA GLN A 10 -18.65 1.81 -43.91
C GLN A 10 -18.69 0.76 -42.79
N ALA A 11 -19.83 0.13 -42.52
CA ALA A 11 -19.94 -0.97 -41.55
C ALA A 11 -19.10 -2.19 -41.96
N GLU A 12 -19.00 -2.47 -43.26
CA GLU A 12 -18.21 -3.56 -43.84
C GLU A 12 -16.70 -3.23 -43.86
N ALA A 13 -16.30 -2.01 -44.19
CA ALA A 13 -14.90 -1.61 -44.32
C ALA A 13 -14.24 -1.18 -42.99
N ALA A 14 -15.00 -0.63 -42.05
CA ALA A 14 -14.44 -0.02 -40.84
C ALA A 14 -13.79 -1.06 -39.90
N PRO A 15 -12.62 -0.76 -39.29
CA PRO A 15 -12.07 -1.60 -38.24
C PRO A 15 -13.04 -1.64 -37.05
N ARG A 16 -13.03 -2.73 -36.26
CA ARG A 16 -13.96 -2.91 -35.13
C ARG A 16 -13.98 -1.73 -34.16
N ALA A 17 -12.85 -1.04 -33.98
CA ALA A 17 -12.73 0.15 -33.14
C ALA A 17 -13.51 1.38 -33.65
N ALA A 18 -13.83 1.44 -34.95
CA ALA A 18 -14.56 2.54 -35.59
C ALA A 18 -16.07 2.24 -35.77
N LEU A 19 -16.55 1.02 -35.45
CA LEU A 19 -17.97 0.66 -35.54
C LEU A 19 -18.91 1.56 -34.71
N PRO A 20 -18.54 2.05 -33.50
CA PRO A 20 -19.40 2.98 -32.77
C PRO A 20 -19.67 4.30 -33.51
N ALA A 21 -18.73 4.76 -34.35
CA ALA A 21 -18.92 5.95 -35.17
C ALA A 21 -19.92 5.68 -36.32
N VAL A 22 -19.86 4.48 -36.90
CA VAL A 22 -20.80 4.03 -37.95
C VAL A 22 -22.22 3.88 -37.39
N VAL A 23 -22.37 3.33 -36.16
CA VAL A 23 -23.66 3.26 -35.45
C VAL A 23 -24.23 4.66 -35.21
N SER A 24 -23.40 5.62 -34.79
CA SER A 24 -23.85 6.99 -34.60
C SER A 24 -24.29 7.66 -35.91
N ALA A 25 -23.61 7.38 -37.02
CA ALA A 25 -23.98 7.89 -38.34
C ALA A 25 -25.30 7.27 -38.84
N MET A 26 -25.51 5.97 -38.57
CA MET A 26 -26.76 5.26 -38.87
C MET A 26 -27.96 5.86 -38.14
N TRP A 27 -27.89 6.01 -36.82
CA TRP A 27 -29.01 6.58 -36.05
C TRP A 27 -29.29 8.05 -36.39
N LYS A 28 -28.26 8.80 -36.81
CA LYS A 28 -28.43 10.16 -37.30
C LYS A 28 -29.17 10.20 -38.65
N ALA A 29 -28.79 9.34 -39.59
CA ALA A 29 -29.46 9.25 -40.90
C ALA A 29 -30.92 8.75 -40.77
N PHE A 30 -31.20 7.87 -39.81
CA PHE A 30 -32.58 7.48 -39.47
C PHE A 30 -33.41 8.65 -38.92
N GLY A 31 -32.84 9.43 -37.99
CA GLY A 31 -33.50 10.63 -37.45
C GLY A 31 -33.75 11.73 -38.49
N GLU A 32 -32.96 11.76 -39.56
CA GLU A 32 -33.11 12.68 -40.70
C GLU A 32 -34.06 12.14 -41.79
N GLY A 33 -34.61 10.92 -41.63
CA GLY A 33 -35.55 10.29 -42.56
C GLY A 33 -34.89 9.71 -43.81
N HIS A 34 -33.57 9.54 -43.82
CA HIS A 34 -32.80 8.98 -44.93
C HIS A 34 -32.72 7.45 -44.91
N LEU A 35 -33.21 6.81 -43.84
CA LEU A 35 -33.28 5.36 -43.68
C LEU A 35 -34.69 4.95 -43.27
N SER A 36 -35.20 3.89 -43.87
CA SER A 36 -36.41 3.22 -43.38
C SER A 36 -36.09 2.38 -42.14
N GLU A 37 -37.13 2.06 -41.37
CA GLU A 37 -37.02 1.23 -40.16
C GLU A 37 -36.43 -0.16 -40.46
N ALA A 38 -36.85 -0.78 -41.58
CA ALA A 38 -36.32 -2.07 -42.02
C ALA A 38 -34.83 -2.01 -42.40
N GLU A 39 -34.37 -0.91 -42.99
CA GLU A 39 -32.95 -0.72 -43.32
C GLU A 39 -32.10 -0.48 -42.07
N ALA A 40 -32.63 0.27 -41.09
CA ALA A 40 -31.95 0.50 -39.82
C ALA A 40 -31.80 -0.80 -39.00
N GLU A 41 -32.82 -1.65 -38.99
CA GLU A 41 -32.79 -2.97 -38.34
C GLU A 41 -31.73 -3.88 -38.99
N ALA A 42 -31.75 -4.01 -40.32
CA ALA A 42 -30.78 -4.83 -41.06
C ALA A 42 -29.31 -4.35 -40.85
N LEU A 43 -29.08 -3.04 -40.77
CA LEU A 43 -27.76 -2.48 -40.50
C LEU A 43 -27.32 -2.70 -39.04
N SER A 44 -28.25 -2.65 -38.09
CA SER A 44 -27.97 -2.93 -36.67
C SER A 44 -27.57 -4.41 -36.48
N GLU A 45 -28.28 -5.34 -37.11
CA GLU A 45 -27.93 -6.77 -37.06
C GLU A 45 -26.52 -7.06 -37.62
N LEU A 46 -26.17 -6.43 -38.76
CA LEU A 46 -24.85 -6.55 -39.37
C LEU A 46 -23.74 -6.07 -38.42
N ILE A 47 -23.96 -4.94 -37.74
CA ILE A 47 -22.98 -4.35 -36.82
C ILE A 47 -22.84 -5.21 -35.55
N GLU A 48 -23.95 -5.69 -34.97
CA GLU A 48 -23.95 -6.55 -33.79
C GLU A 48 -23.26 -7.89 -34.07
N ALA A 49 -23.52 -8.52 -35.22
CA ALA A 49 -22.81 -9.74 -35.65
C ALA A 49 -21.29 -9.55 -35.71
N ARG A 50 -20.83 -8.34 -36.08
CA ARG A 50 -19.41 -7.99 -36.17
C ARG A 50 -18.78 -7.66 -34.81
N GLN A 51 -19.57 -7.13 -33.87
CA GLN A 51 -19.14 -6.85 -32.49
C GLN A 51 -19.11 -8.12 -31.62
N GLY A 52 -20.05 -9.04 -31.82
CA GLY A 52 -20.25 -10.24 -31.01
C GLY A 52 -19.27 -11.40 -31.24
N SER A 53 -18.44 -11.37 -32.30
CA SER A 53 -17.47 -12.45 -32.58
C SER A 53 -16.19 -12.32 -31.72
N PRO A 54 -15.96 -13.19 -30.72
CA PRO A 54 -14.77 -13.16 -29.88
C PRO A 54 -13.58 -13.72 -30.68
N ARG A 55 -12.46 -12.98 -30.74
CA ARG A 55 -11.20 -13.58 -31.21
C ARG A 55 -10.70 -14.55 -30.13
N SER A 56 -10.74 -15.83 -30.46
CA SER A 56 -9.87 -16.85 -29.86
C SER A 56 -8.40 -16.45 -30.08
N GLY A 57 -7.58 -16.69 -29.07
CA GLY A 57 -6.22 -16.15 -28.96
C GLY A 57 -5.30 -16.54 -30.12
N ALA A 58 -4.57 -15.56 -30.63
CA ALA A 58 -3.33 -15.75 -31.39
C ALA A 58 -2.52 -14.45 -31.33
N ASN A 59 -1.41 -14.46 -30.58
CA ASN A 59 -0.24 -13.61 -30.85
C ASN A 59 0.17 -13.85 -32.31
N PRO A 60 0.60 -12.84 -33.10
CA PRO A 60 2.05 -12.65 -33.37
C PRO A 60 2.41 -11.23 -33.93
N PRO A 61 3.62 -10.96 -34.48
CA PRO A 61 4.93 -11.60 -34.29
C PRO A 61 5.98 -10.64 -33.70
N THR A 62 6.97 -11.25 -33.06
CA THR A 62 8.34 -10.73 -32.95
C THR A 62 8.83 -10.32 -34.34
N ILE A 63 9.08 -9.03 -34.57
CA ILE A 63 9.97 -8.57 -35.65
C ILE A 63 11.15 -7.92 -34.96
N THR A 64 12.31 -8.47 -35.28
CA THR A 64 13.65 -8.16 -34.80
C THR A 64 14.09 -6.75 -35.17
N ASN A 65 14.95 -6.19 -34.31
CA ASN A 65 15.63 -4.92 -34.48
C ASN A 65 16.32 -4.79 -35.86
N ALA A 66 16.04 -3.72 -36.57
CA ALA A 66 16.91 -3.13 -37.58
C ALA A 66 16.69 -1.60 -37.60
N GLU A 67 17.80 -0.88 -37.74
CA GLU A 67 18.02 0.51 -37.38
C GLU A 67 17.35 1.54 -38.32
N ILE A 68 17.05 2.74 -37.78
CA ILE A 68 17.48 4.09 -38.24
C ILE A 68 16.44 5.17 -37.81
N PRO A 69 16.90 6.37 -37.39
CA PRO A 69 16.23 7.21 -36.39
C PRO A 69 15.48 8.40 -36.98
N GLY A 70 14.42 8.84 -36.31
CA GLY A 70 13.80 10.13 -36.61
C GLY A 70 12.38 10.30 -36.11
N ILE A 71 12.26 10.82 -34.89
CA ILE A 71 11.18 11.73 -34.44
C ILE A 71 9.72 11.21 -34.53
N ALA A 72 9.30 10.37 -33.57
CA ALA A 72 7.89 10.31 -33.14
C ALA A 72 7.72 9.63 -31.79
N SER A 73 6.97 10.26 -30.87
CA SER A 73 6.13 9.54 -29.90
C SER A 73 5.04 10.47 -29.36
N GLY A 74 4.07 10.74 -30.22
CA GLY A 74 2.74 11.21 -29.84
C GLY A 74 1.77 10.01 -29.79
N LEU A 75 1.21 9.78 -28.61
CA LEU A 75 -0.14 9.24 -28.38
C LEU A 75 -0.44 7.81 -28.88
N THR A 76 0.02 6.81 -28.11
CA THR A 76 -0.68 5.52 -28.01
C THR A 76 -1.65 5.55 -26.83
N GLY A 77 -2.91 5.24 -27.12
CA GLY A 77 -4.05 5.34 -26.21
C GLY A 77 -3.89 4.50 -24.95
N ALA A 78 -3.54 5.17 -23.85
CA ALA A 78 -3.64 4.61 -22.52
C ALA A 78 -5.12 4.38 -22.18
N SER A 79 -5.42 3.18 -21.67
CA SER A 79 -6.72 2.92 -21.03
C SER A 79 -7.00 4.03 -20.03
N ARG A 80 -8.22 4.57 -20.03
CA ARG A 80 -8.60 5.65 -19.11
C ARG A 80 -8.60 5.09 -17.69
N SER A 81 -7.43 5.13 -17.06
CA SER A 81 -7.27 4.91 -15.63
C SER A 81 -8.13 5.94 -14.92
N ARG A 82 -9.22 5.48 -14.29
CA ARG A 82 -9.98 6.28 -13.31
C ARG A 82 -9.17 6.56 -12.02
N GLY A 83 -7.86 6.28 -12.01
CA GLY A 83 -6.95 6.62 -10.93
C GLY A 83 -6.50 8.07 -11.05
N GLY A 84 -6.92 8.89 -10.10
CA GLY A 84 -6.45 10.28 -9.99
C GLY A 84 -4.92 10.38 -10.05
N THR A 85 -4.45 11.52 -10.55
CA THR A 85 -3.07 11.93 -10.91
C THR A 85 -1.99 11.81 -9.82
N ARG A 86 -2.26 11.16 -8.69
CA ARG A 86 -1.24 10.93 -7.67
C ARG A 86 -0.71 9.51 -7.79
N SER A 87 0.41 9.36 -8.50
CA SER A 87 1.26 8.18 -8.42
C SER A 87 1.43 7.81 -6.93
N ARG A 88 1.02 6.60 -6.54
CA ARG A 88 1.28 6.05 -5.20
C ARG A 88 2.81 5.93 -5.08
N THR A 89 3.49 6.97 -4.60
CA THR A 89 4.92 6.90 -4.33
C THR A 89 5.18 5.73 -3.37
N ASP A 90 6.22 4.94 -3.61
CA ASP A 90 6.54 3.78 -2.77
C ASP A 90 6.68 4.19 -1.29
N ALA A 91 7.25 5.38 -1.03
CA ALA A 91 7.32 5.99 0.30
C ALA A 91 5.95 6.13 1.00
N SER A 92 4.89 6.48 0.25
CA SER A 92 3.52 6.58 0.78
C SER A 92 2.95 5.20 1.13
N MET A 93 3.21 4.19 0.30
CA MET A 93 2.81 2.82 0.59
C MET A 93 3.56 2.24 1.79
N ALA A 94 4.86 2.50 1.89
CA ALA A 94 5.68 2.11 3.03
C ALA A 94 5.17 2.72 4.34
N ARG A 95 4.79 4.02 4.34
CA ARG A 95 4.15 4.66 5.50
C ARG A 95 2.86 3.96 5.92
N ARG A 96 1.97 3.66 4.97
CA ARG A 96 0.70 2.97 5.28
C ARG A 96 0.95 1.59 5.89
N ARG A 97 1.90 0.82 5.33
CA ARG A 97 2.27 -0.51 5.83
C ARG A 97 2.80 -0.43 7.26
N ARG A 98 3.70 0.53 7.55
CA ARG A 98 4.23 0.75 8.91
C ARG A 98 3.12 1.07 9.91
N TRP A 99 2.20 1.97 9.55
CA TRP A 99 1.08 2.31 10.43
C TRP A 99 0.10 1.15 10.62
N ALA A 100 -0.22 0.40 9.58
CA ALA A 100 -1.06 -0.79 9.70
C ALA A 100 -0.42 -1.88 10.58
N ALA A 101 0.91 -2.06 10.47
CA ALA A 101 1.68 -3.02 11.26
C ALA A 101 1.97 -2.54 12.70
N SER A 102 1.64 -1.30 13.06
CA SER A 102 1.96 -0.73 14.38
C SER A 102 1.18 -1.35 15.54
N GLY A 103 0.19 -2.22 15.27
CA GLY A 103 -0.59 -2.91 16.30
C GLY A 103 -1.53 -2.00 17.08
N ARG A 104 -1.82 -0.78 16.60
CA ARG A 104 -2.71 0.18 17.29
C ARG A 104 -4.20 -0.12 17.12
N LEU A 105 -4.56 -1.07 16.27
CA LEU A 105 -5.94 -1.56 16.10
C LEU A 105 -6.03 -3.02 16.56
N PRO A 106 -7.10 -3.40 17.28
CA PRO A 106 -7.44 -4.80 17.52
C PRO A 106 -7.54 -5.57 16.19
N PRO A 107 -7.08 -6.83 16.11
CA PRO A 107 -7.06 -7.59 14.86
C PRO A 107 -8.46 -7.79 14.25
N GLY A 108 -9.49 -8.02 15.10
CA GLY A 108 -10.88 -8.16 14.65
C GLY A 108 -11.43 -6.88 14.01
N LEU A 109 -11.09 -5.71 14.56
CA LEU A 109 -11.43 -4.43 13.95
C LEU A 109 -10.60 -4.16 12.70
N ALA A 110 -9.30 -4.44 12.72
CA ALA A 110 -8.40 -4.23 11.60
C ALA A 110 -8.88 -4.96 10.34
N ALA A 111 -9.36 -6.20 10.46
CA ALA A 111 -9.88 -7.00 9.34
C ALA A 111 -11.02 -6.32 8.55
N ARG A 112 -11.75 -5.38 9.17
CA ARG A 112 -12.89 -4.66 8.56
C ARG A 112 -12.47 -3.46 7.72
N PHE A 113 -11.19 -3.09 7.78
CA PHE A 113 -10.65 -1.91 7.12
C PHE A 113 -9.58 -2.28 6.11
N THR A 114 -9.51 -1.50 5.03
CA THR A 114 -8.39 -1.58 4.10
C THR A 114 -7.12 -1.05 4.75
N LEU A 115 -5.96 -1.48 4.27
CA LEU A 115 -4.63 -1.06 4.78
C LEU A 115 -4.50 0.47 4.92
N ALA A 116 -5.01 1.23 3.93
CA ALA A 116 -4.98 2.69 3.98
C ALA A 116 -5.87 3.27 5.10
N LYS A 117 -7.02 2.66 5.37
CA LYS A 117 -7.92 3.07 6.46
C LYS A 117 -7.35 2.66 7.82
N GLN A 118 -6.76 1.45 7.93
CA GLN A 118 -6.03 1.02 9.12
C GLN A 118 -4.93 2.02 9.48
N ALA A 119 -4.15 2.48 8.49
CA ALA A 119 -3.11 3.47 8.71
C ALA A 119 -3.65 4.80 9.28
N VAL A 120 -4.78 5.29 8.78
CA VAL A 120 -5.45 6.50 9.30
C VAL A 120 -5.88 6.30 10.74
N LEU A 121 -6.54 5.18 11.05
CA LEU A 121 -7.04 4.88 12.38
C LEU A 121 -5.89 4.68 13.39
N ALA A 122 -4.76 4.13 12.96
CA ALA A 122 -3.57 3.98 13.79
C ALA A 122 -2.94 5.33 14.16
N VAL A 123 -2.88 6.30 13.22
CA VAL A 123 -2.42 7.67 13.51
C VAL A 123 -3.34 8.35 14.52
N ILE A 124 -4.66 8.25 14.33
CA ILE A 124 -5.65 8.82 15.24
C ILE A 124 -5.52 8.17 16.63
N ALA A 125 -5.34 6.85 16.69
CA ALA A 125 -5.15 6.15 17.95
C ALA A 125 -3.93 6.65 18.72
N VAL A 126 -2.80 6.88 18.06
CA VAL A 126 -1.61 7.47 18.71
C VAL A 126 -1.92 8.85 19.27
N GLU A 127 -2.62 9.70 18.53
CA GLU A 127 -2.96 11.04 19.02
C GLU A 127 -3.91 10.98 20.22
N VAL A 128 -4.96 10.16 20.14
CA VAL A 128 -5.90 9.92 21.24
C VAL A 128 -5.19 9.36 22.47
N THR A 129 -4.16 8.51 22.31
CA THR A 129 -3.38 8.03 23.46
C THR A 129 -2.50 9.11 24.10
N LYS A 130 -2.12 10.16 23.35
CA LYS A 130 -1.28 11.26 23.85
C LYS A 130 -2.12 12.35 24.53
N GLN A 131 -3.21 12.78 23.90
CA GLN A 131 -4.00 13.94 24.31
C GLN A 131 -5.37 13.56 24.90
N GLY A 132 -5.85 12.35 24.67
CA GLY A 132 -7.19 11.87 25.06
C GLY A 132 -8.22 12.00 23.93
N ASP A 133 -8.01 12.95 23.02
CA ASP A 133 -8.79 13.18 21.80
C ASP A 133 -7.85 13.45 20.61
N CYS A 134 -8.36 13.41 19.39
CA CYS A 134 -7.60 13.77 18.19
C CYS A 134 -8.16 15.05 17.58
N ARG A 135 -7.36 16.13 17.63
CA ARG A 135 -7.68 17.45 17.09
C ARG A 135 -6.91 17.79 15.81
N LEU A 136 -6.32 16.78 15.17
CA LEU A 136 -5.47 16.96 13.99
C LEU A 136 -6.30 17.24 12.74
N CYS A 137 -5.85 18.20 11.93
CA CYS A 137 -6.45 18.48 10.63
C CYS A 137 -6.43 17.23 9.74
N HIS A 138 -7.46 17.03 8.92
CA HIS A 138 -7.52 15.90 7.99
C HIS A 138 -6.30 15.82 7.06
N GLU A 139 -5.72 16.97 6.69
CA GLU A 139 -4.49 17.04 5.88
C GLU A 139 -3.26 16.53 6.64
N HIS A 140 -3.14 16.86 7.93
CA HIS A 140 -2.05 16.39 8.77
C HIS A 140 -2.12 14.88 8.96
N VAL A 141 -3.31 14.35 9.25
CA VAL A 141 -3.54 12.90 9.33
C VAL A 141 -3.24 12.22 8.00
N ALA A 142 -3.65 12.82 6.87
CA ALA A 142 -3.38 12.29 5.54
C ALA A 142 -1.86 12.24 5.23
N ALA A 143 -1.12 13.29 5.58
CA ALA A 143 0.32 13.35 5.41
C ALA A 143 1.04 12.29 6.26
N ALA A 144 0.69 12.18 7.55
CA ALA A 144 1.28 11.24 8.49
C ALA A 144 1.02 9.77 8.10
N ALA A 145 -0.23 9.44 7.73
CA ALA A 145 -0.61 8.10 7.29
C ALA A 145 -0.16 7.79 5.84
N GLY A 146 0.19 8.82 5.06
CA GLY A 146 0.53 8.70 3.64
C GLY A 146 -0.69 8.39 2.77
N VAL A 147 -1.87 8.95 3.05
CA VAL A 147 -3.10 8.74 2.28
C VAL A 147 -3.63 10.07 1.69
N SER A 148 -4.72 10.00 0.92
CA SER A 148 -5.43 11.20 0.46
C SER A 148 -6.46 11.68 1.49
N ARG A 149 -6.81 12.97 1.47
CA ARG A 149 -7.88 13.55 2.29
C ARG A 149 -9.20 12.76 2.18
N SER A 150 -9.58 12.37 0.96
CA SER A 150 -10.80 11.57 0.73
C SER A 150 -10.75 10.22 1.44
N THR A 151 -9.57 9.60 1.51
CA THR A 151 -9.38 8.34 2.25
C THR A 151 -9.58 8.53 3.75
N VAL A 152 -9.10 9.64 4.32
CA VAL A 152 -9.34 9.99 5.73
C VAL A 152 -10.83 10.15 5.99
N LYS A 153 -11.54 10.92 5.15
CA LYS A 153 -13.00 11.09 5.27
C LYS A 153 -13.74 9.75 5.17
N MET A 154 -13.38 8.89 4.23
CA MET A 154 -13.98 7.55 4.08
C MET A 154 -13.71 6.65 5.29
N ALA A 155 -12.48 6.68 5.84
CA ALA A 155 -12.12 5.92 7.02
C ALA A 155 -12.94 6.36 8.24
N LEU A 156 -13.03 7.68 8.46
CA LEU A 156 -13.80 8.26 9.56
C LEU A 156 -15.30 7.98 9.43
N ARG A 157 -15.88 8.09 8.22
CA ARG A 157 -17.28 7.72 7.97
C ARG A 157 -17.54 6.26 8.28
N GLN A 158 -16.65 5.35 7.85
CA GLN A 158 -16.80 3.93 8.14
C GLN A 158 -16.63 3.63 9.63
N ALA A 159 -15.63 4.23 10.30
CA ALA A 159 -15.42 4.04 11.74
C ALA A 159 -16.60 4.55 12.57
N LYS A 160 -17.20 5.68 12.19
CA LYS A 160 -18.44 6.19 12.78
C LYS A 160 -19.62 5.24 12.55
N ALA A 161 -19.79 4.73 11.33
CA ALA A 161 -20.84 3.76 11.02
C ALA A 161 -20.71 2.45 11.82
N LEU A 162 -19.49 2.07 12.16
CA LEU A 162 -19.19 0.91 13.01
C LEU A 162 -19.27 1.22 14.52
N GLY A 163 -19.63 2.44 14.92
CA GLY A 163 -19.72 2.85 16.32
C GLY A 163 -18.38 2.90 17.05
N LEU A 164 -17.26 2.96 16.30
CA LEU A 164 -15.92 2.93 16.91
C LEU A 164 -15.49 4.30 17.43
N VAL A 165 -15.97 5.36 16.78
CA VAL A 165 -15.48 6.73 16.91
C VAL A 165 -16.64 7.71 16.88
N THR A 166 -16.60 8.70 17.77
CA THR A 166 -17.43 9.91 17.68
C THR A 166 -16.63 11.03 17.02
N ILE A 167 -17.31 11.77 16.14
CA ILE A 167 -16.74 12.90 15.42
C ILE A 167 -17.59 14.10 15.79
N GLU A 168 -17.01 15.00 16.55
CA GLU A 168 -17.62 16.27 16.93
C GLU A 168 -17.17 17.36 15.95
N GLU A 169 -18.14 17.94 15.25
CA GLU A 169 -17.89 19.06 14.35
C GLU A 169 -17.84 20.35 15.15
N ARG A 170 -16.66 20.98 15.22
CA ARG A 170 -16.47 22.25 15.94
C ARG A 170 -16.76 23.44 15.03
N ARG A 171 -18.04 23.78 14.89
CA ARG A 171 -18.45 25.02 14.22
C ARG A 171 -18.17 26.20 15.14
N LEU A 172 -17.28 27.10 14.73
CA LEU A 172 -16.98 28.33 15.48
C LEU A 172 -17.89 29.49 15.06
N ALA A 173 -18.24 29.54 13.77
CA ALA A 173 -19.15 30.52 13.20
C ALA A 173 -19.83 29.92 11.96
N ARG A 174 -20.83 30.63 11.40
CA ARG A 174 -21.53 30.20 10.17
C ARG A 174 -20.58 29.90 9.00
N PHE A 175 -19.43 30.58 8.95
CA PHE A 175 -18.44 30.45 7.88
C PHE A 175 -17.13 29.79 8.32
N ARG A 176 -16.91 29.57 9.61
CA ARG A 176 -15.64 29.06 10.15
C ARG A 176 -15.86 27.82 10.99
N ASN A 177 -15.24 26.74 10.54
CA ASN A 177 -15.18 25.48 11.27
C ASN A 177 -13.75 25.28 11.77
N ASP A 178 -13.61 24.98 13.05
CA ASP A 178 -12.37 24.46 13.61
C ASP A 178 -12.19 23.00 13.19
N THR A 179 -11.04 22.44 13.52
CA THR A 179 -10.77 21.03 13.26
C THR A 179 -11.73 20.14 14.02
N ASN A 180 -12.28 19.14 13.32
CA ASN A 180 -13.13 18.13 13.94
C ASN A 180 -12.37 17.42 15.06
N VAL A 181 -13.06 17.19 16.17
CA VAL A 181 -12.52 16.40 17.29
C VAL A 181 -12.97 14.97 17.14
N VAL A 182 -12.01 14.05 17.19
CA VAL A 182 -12.23 12.62 16.98
C VAL A 182 -11.91 11.88 18.27
N CYS A 183 -12.91 11.21 18.84
CA CYS A 183 -12.78 10.45 20.09
C CYS A 183 -13.10 8.97 19.85
N ILE A 184 -12.29 8.08 20.44
CA ILE A 184 -12.50 6.62 20.33
C ILE A 184 -13.47 6.19 21.44
N VAL A 185 -14.64 5.67 21.06
CA VAL A 185 -15.71 5.27 22.00
C VAL A 185 -15.75 3.76 22.20
N SER A 186 -15.25 2.97 21.23
CA SER A 186 -15.24 1.51 21.35
C SER A 186 -14.47 1.04 22.58
N ARG A 187 -15.13 0.26 23.45
CA ARG A 187 -14.54 -0.36 24.64
C ARG A 187 -13.44 -1.35 24.27
N GLU A 188 -13.65 -2.16 23.23
CA GLU A 188 -12.66 -3.10 22.71
C GLU A 188 -11.38 -2.37 22.29
N TRP A 189 -11.53 -1.28 21.53
CA TRP A 189 -10.40 -0.54 21.02
C TRP A 189 -9.66 0.23 22.12
N THR A 190 -10.39 0.88 23.03
CA THR A 190 -9.79 1.58 24.18
C THR A 190 -9.07 0.61 25.13
N ALA A 191 -9.64 -0.57 25.41
CA ALA A 191 -8.97 -1.61 26.19
C ALA A 191 -7.68 -2.08 25.51
N TRP A 192 -7.73 -2.35 24.20
CA TRP A 192 -6.56 -2.72 23.40
C TRP A 192 -5.45 -1.67 23.46
N LEU A 193 -5.80 -0.38 23.33
CA LEU A 193 -4.82 0.69 23.44
C LEU A 193 -4.17 0.73 24.82
N ARG A 194 -4.92 0.49 25.90
CA ARG A 194 -4.36 0.40 27.27
C ARG A 194 -3.37 -0.77 27.41
N LEU A 195 -3.69 -1.95 26.88
CA LEU A 195 -2.78 -3.10 26.83
C LEU A 195 -1.49 -2.78 26.05
N SER A 196 -1.63 -2.13 24.89
CA SER A 196 -0.48 -1.75 24.05
C SER A 196 0.40 -0.64 24.66
N ARG A 197 -0.10 0.11 25.66
CA ARG A 197 0.70 1.09 26.40
C ARG A 197 1.64 0.42 27.39
N SER A 198 1.25 -0.70 27.99
CA SER A 198 2.10 -1.40 28.97
C SER A 198 3.42 -1.85 28.35
N SER A 199 3.44 -2.27 27.08
CA SER A 199 4.68 -2.61 26.37
C SER A 199 5.57 -1.40 26.06
N GLU A 200 5.00 -0.21 25.93
CA GLU A 200 5.73 1.03 25.61
C GLU A 200 6.20 1.77 26.89
N SER A 201 5.39 1.72 27.96
CA SER A 201 5.71 2.30 29.27
C SER A 201 6.67 1.43 30.11
N SER A 202 6.83 0.14 29.78
CA SER A 202 7.94 -0.68 30.28
C SER A 202 9.28 -0.38 29.58
N ALA A 203 9.44 0.80 28.97
CA ALA A 203 10.73 1.39 28.58
C ALA A 203 11.59 1.76 29.81
N ILE A 204 11.87 0.77 30.64
CA ILE A 204 13.19 0.58 31.26
C ILE A 204 14.21 0.56 30.10
N PRO A 205 15.44 1.11 30.25
CA PRO A 205 16.41 1.11 29.16
C PRO A 205 16.54 -0.29 28.59
N ARG A 206 16.33 -0.42 27.27
CA ARG A 206 16.44 -1.67 26.52
C ARG A 206 17.84 -2.25 26.75
N GLN A 207 17.99 -3.13 27.74
CA GLN A 207 19.06 -4.10 27.70
C GLN A 207 18.79 -5.00 26.51
N SER A 208 19.78 -5.03 25.63
CA SER A 208 19.81 -5.78 24.39
C SER A 208 19.34 -7.23 24.58
N GLY A 209 18.41 -7.68 23.70
CA GLY A 209 18.15 -9.10 23.46
C GLY A 209 17.24 -9.82 24.46
N GLY A 210 15.93 -9.85 24.16
CA GLY A 210 14.96 -10.68 24.87
C GLY A 210 14.08 -11.48 23.92
N GLY A 211 14.69 -12.22 22.99
CA GLY A 211 13.97 -13.24 22.23
C GLY A 211 13.64 -14.41 23.15
N VAL A 212 12.36 -14.70 23.35
CA VAL A 212 11.93 -15.93 24.06
C VAL A 212 12.27 -17.13 23.19
N LYS A 213 13.45 -17.70 23.43
CA LYS A 213 13.77 -19.11 23.23
C LYS A 213 14.70 -19.58 24.35
N SER A 214 14.27 -19.42 25.59
CA SER A 214 14.81 -20.25 26.67
C SER A 214 14.15 -21.61 26.53
N ALA A 215 14.76 -22.51 25.75
CA ALA A 215 14.43 -23.92 25.85
C ALA A 215 14.82 -24.35 27.26
N THR A 216 13.86 -24.35 28.18
CA THR A 216 14.00 -24.91 29.51
C THR A 216 14.33 -26.38 29.34
N ARG A 217 15.61 -26.73 29.41
CA ARG A 217 16.07 -28.11 29.42
C ARG A 217 15.52 -28.73 30.71
N THR A 218 14.64 -29.71 30.60
CA THR A 218 14.23 -30.51 31.75
C THR A 218 15.49 -31.12 32.35
N ASN A 219 15.79 -30.77 33.61
CA ASN A 219 16.85 -31.42 34.38
C ASN A 219 16.35 -32.83 34.70
N THR A 220 16.66 -33.80 33.85
CA THR A 220 16.59 -35.21 34.23
C THR A 220 17.73 -35.45 35.21
N PRO A 221 17.46 -35.71 36.51
CA PRO A 221 18.52 -36.04 37.45
C PRO A 221 19.16 -37.35 36.99
N VAL A 222 20.41 -37.27 36.54
CA VAL A 222 21.20 -38.44 36.17
C VAL A 222 21.79 -39.00 37.47
N SER A 223 21.28 -40.16 37.92
CA SER A 223 21.65 -40.79 39.20
C SER A 223 22.97 -41.57 39.18
N TYR A 224 23.95 -41.19 38.36
CA TYR A 224 25.28 -41.79 38.39
C TYR A 224 26.37 -40.71 38.37
N PRO A 225 27.46 -40.89 39.14
CA PRO A 225 28.51 -39.89 39.25
C PRO A 225 29.24 -39.73 37.91
N VAL A 226 28.91 -38.66 37.20
CA VAL A 226 29.70 -38.21 36.04
C VAL A 226 30.98 -37.60 36.60
N ASN A 227 32.10 -38.29 36.36
CA ASN A 227 33.44 -37.80 36.67
C ASN A 227 33.63 -36.37 36.16
N SER A 228 33.63 -35.40 37.08
CA SER A 228 33.97 -34.01 36.82
C SER A 228 35.49 -33.86 36.74
N GLN A 229 36.11 -34.54 35.78
CA GLN A 229 37.47 -34.21 35.35
C GLN A 229 37.37 -33.00 34.43
N GLY A 230 37.97 -31.88 34.87
CA GLY A 230 37.88 -30.58 34.23
C GLY A 230 38.13 -30.63 32.74
N ARG A 231 37.07 -30.47 31.94
CA ARG A 231 37.18 -30.17 30.51
C ARG A 231 37.83 -28.79 30.39
N ARG A 232 39.13 -28.79 30.12
CA ARG A 232 39.88 -27.60 29.69
C ARG A 232 39.17 -26.99 28.48
N PRO A 233 39.02 -25.66 28.39
CA PRO A 233 38.43 -25.02 27.22
C PRO A 233 39.33 -25.29 26.02
N GLN A 234 38.85 -26.11 25.07
CA GLN A 234 39.48 -26.22 23.76
C GLN A 234 39.31 -24.88 23.05
N LYS A 235 40.43 -24.17 22.87
CA LYS A 235 40.53 -23.00 22.00
C LYS A 235 40.11 -23.43 20.60
N GLY A 236 39.19 -22.66 20.01
CA GLY A 236 38.56 -22.98 18.74
C GLY A 236 39.55 -23.10 17.58
N CYS A 237 39.22 -23.99 16.64
CA CYS A 237 39.88 -24.10 15.36
C CYS A 237 39.58 -22.85 14.51
N ARG A 238 40.50 -21.88 14.51
CA ARG A 238 40.74 -20.99 13.38
C ARG A 238 42.26 -20.84 13.24
N MET A 239 42.85 -21.74 12.47
CA MET A 239 44.14 -21.54 11.83
C MET A 239 43.84 -21.53 10.33
N VAL A 240 43.89 -20.33 9.74
CA VAL A 240 44.24 -20.14 8.33
C VAL A 240 45.48 -19.26 8.36
N GLU A 241 46.45 -19.71 7.57
CA GLU A 241 47.86 -19.38 7.42
C GLU A 241 48.24 -17.88 7.43
N GLY A 242 49.51 -17.62 7.78
CA GLY A 242 50.24 -16.50 7.21
C GLY A 242 51.15 -15.74 8.16
N ASP A 243 52.40 -16.17 8.20
CA ASP A 243 53.61 -15.35 8.28
C ASP A 243 54.00 -14.53 9.52
N LEU A 244 55.09 -15.04 10.11
CA LEU A 244 56.38 -14.37 10.30
C LEU A 244 56.47 -13.18 11.26
N THR A 245 57.00 -13.53 12.44
CA THR A 245 58.21 -12.95 13.05
C THR A 245 58.18 -11.53 13.66
N VAL A 246 58.84 -11.49 14.83
CA VAL A 246 59.54 -10.37 15.47
C VAL A 246 58.75 -9.53 16.48
N LYS A 247 58.93 -9.95 17.74
CA LYS A 247 59.25 -9.16 18.94
C LYS A 247 58.62 -7.76 19.09
N ALA A 248 57.73 -7.70 20.07
CA ALA A 248 57.56 -6.52 20.91
C ALA A 248 58.74 -6.37 21.89
N SER A 249 59.16 -5.13 22.14
CA SER A 249 59.65 -4.66 23.43
C SER A 249 59.38 -3.14 23.47
N SER A 250 58.40 -2.67 24.23
CA SER A 250 58.37 -2.44 25.69
C SER A 250 59.08 -1.16 26.10
N GLY A 251 58.35 -0.31 26.85
CA GLY A 251 58.96 0.50 27.92
C GLY A 251 58.86 2.02 27.76
N MET A 252 57.68 2.60 28.02
CA MET A 252 57.58 3.98 28.51
C MET A 252 57.58 3.98 30.05
N ARG A 253 58.49 4.76 30.66
CA ARG A 253 58.44 5.50 31.96
C ARG A 253 59.89 5.73 32.40
N THR A 254 60.36 6.84 32.95
CA THR A 254 59.79 8.12 33.40
C THR A 254 61.01 8.99 33.72
N GLY A 255 61.14 10.15 33.08
CA GLY A 255 62.10 11.18 33.49
C GLY A 255 61.45 12.13 34.49
N ARG A 256 62.00 12.22 35.70
CA ARG A 256 61.70 13.29 36.67
C ARG A 256 63.00 14.06 36.92
N VAL A 257 63.01 15.31 36.50
CA VAL A 257 64.06 16.31 36.71
C VAL A 257 63.60 17.25 37.82
N ARG A 258 64.48 17.49 38.80
CA ARG A 258 64.64 18.64 39.73
C ARG A 258 65.59 18.16 40.84
N ALA A 259 66.66 18.84 41.22
CA ALA A 259 67.24 20.13 40.84
C ALA A 259 68.77 19.99 40.93
#